data_AF-B8LM83-F1
#
_entry.id   AF-B8LM83-F1
#
_cell.length_a   1.000
_cell.length_b   1.000
_cell.length_c   1.000
_cell.angle_alpha   90.00
_cell.angle_beta   90.00
_cell.angle_gamma   90.00
#
_symmetry.space_group_name_H-M   'P 1'
#
loop_
_entity.id
_entity.type
_entity.pdbx_description
1 polymer ?
#
loop_
_entity_poly.entity_id
_entity_poly.type
_entity_poly.pdbx_seq_one_letter_code
_entity_poly.pdbx_strand_id
1 'polypeptide(L)'
;MVTKYGMSKAVGIVSHNYDDNGKSMSTETRQLIETEVRDFLERAYGNAKTILTTHQKELHALAKALLEHETLSGNQIKALLAQVNSQSKSLSATPQKSAAPTPPPPSPPSTAASAAAAAAAAAAAAAAAAAKGQGVAQPVGS
;
A
#
# COMPACT_ATOMS: atom_id res chain seq x y z
N MET A 1 26.60 -13.07 11.25
CA MET A 1 26.07 -13.08 9.87
C MET A 1 27.03 -12.39 8.91
N VAL A 2 27.38 -11.12 9.15
CA VAL A 2 28.29 -10.35 8.29
C VAL A 2 29.74 -10.87 8.31
N THR A 3 30.29 -11.15 9.50
CA THR A 3 31.73 -11.48 9.68
C THR A 3 32.06 -12.96 9.53
N LYS A 4 31.39 -13.83 10.32
CA LYS A 4 31.72 -15.27 10.40
C LYS A 4 31.13 -16.12 9.27
N TYR A 5 30.00 -15.70 8.71
CA TYR A 5 29.22 -16.50 7.76
C TYR A 5 29.29 -15.96 6.32
N GLY A 6 30.00 -14.85 6.08
CA GLY A 6 30.15 -14.29 4.73
C GLY A 6 28.83 -13.89 4.06
N MET A 7 27.79 -13.55 4.84
CA MET A 7 26.45 -13.23 4.33
C MET A 7 26.29 -11.74 3.94
N SER A 8 27.39 -11.07 3.57
CA SER A 8 27.39 -9.69 3.10
C SER A 8 27.90 -9.61 1.67
N LYS A 9 27.22 -8.82 0.83
CA LYS A 9 27.61 -8.61 -0.57
C LYS A 9 28.89 -7.78 -0.68
N ALA A 10 29.09 -6.83 0.23
CA ALA A 10 30.26 -5.94 0.20
C ALA A 10 31.51 -6.61 0.76
N VAL A 11 31.40 -7.34 1.87
CA VAL A 11 32.53 -8.06 2.50
C VAL A 11 32.90 -9.33 1.71
N GLY A 12 31.94 -9.91 0.99
CA GLY A 12 32.13 -11.12 0.21
C GLY A 12 32.12 -12.40 1.06
N ILE A 13 32.41 -13.54 0.41
CA ILE A 13 32.42 -14.86 1.05
C ILE A 13 33.75 -15.10 1.79
N VAL A 14 34.01 -14.27 2.79
CA VAL A 14 35.23 -14.35 3.62
C VAL A 14 34.84 -14.41 5.09
N SER A 15 35.42 -15.37 5.81
CA SER A 15 35.24 -15.49 7.26
C SER A 15 36.26 -14.63 7.98
N HIS A 16 35.79 -13.59 8.64
CA HIS A 16 36.59 -12.73 9.51
C HIS A 16 36.29 -13.08 10.98
N ASN A 17 37.33 -13.45 11.75
CA ASN A 17 37.19 -13.58 13.20
C ASN A 17 37.17 -12.19 13.83
N TYR A 18 36.07 -11.88 14.53
CA TYR A 18 35.86 -10.58 15.16
C TYR A 18 36.03 -10.64 16.68
N ASP A 19 36.48 -11.77 17.23
CA ASP A 19 36.66 -11.95 18.68
C ASP A 19 37.64 -10.92 19.28
N ASP A 20 38.68 -10.54 18.53
CA ASP A 20 39.62 -9.47 18.91
C ASP A 20 39.13 -8.05 18.58
N ASN A 21 37.82 -7.86 18.42
CA ASN A 21 37.21 -6.58 18.06
C ASN A 21 37.72 -6.02 16.71
N GLY A 22 38.06 -6.93 15.78
CA GLY A 22 38.55 -6.60 14.44
C GLY A 22 39.99 -6.10 14.37
N LYS A 23 40.80 -6.24 15.44
CA LYS A 23 42.23 -5.83 15.45
C LYS A 23 43.08 -6.59 14.43
N SER A 24 42.72 -7.84 14.14
CA SER A 24 43.41 -8.70 13.16
C SER A 24 43.07 -8.36 11.71
N MET A 25 42.20 -7.37 11.47
CA MET A 25 41.74 -6.94 10.15
C MET A 25 42.26 -5.54 9.83
N SER A 26 42.42 -5.23 8.54
CA SER A 26 42.69 -3.87 8.09
C SER A 26 41.56 -2.92 8.51
N THR A 27 41.90 -1.67 8.80
CA THR A 27 40.93 -0.63 9.16
C THR A 27 39.86 -0.46 8.08
N GLU A 28 40.23 -0.55 6.81
CA GLU A 28 39.29 -0.47 5.68
C GLU A 28 38.24 -1.60 5.73
N THR A 29 38.69 -2.84 5.91
CA THR A 29 37.80 -4.00 6.04
C THR A 29 36.89 -3.89 7.25
N ARG A 30 37.40 -3.36 8.38
CA ARG A 30 36.62 -3.13 9.58
C ARG A 30 35.51 -2.11 9.35
N GLN A 31 35.82 -0.98 8.71
CA GLN A 31 34.83 0.04 8.33
C GLN A 31 33.76 -0.51 7.39
N LEU A 32 34.16 -1.35 6.42
CA LEU A 32 33.22 -2.02 5.52
C LEU A 32 32.26 -2.93 6.28
N ILE A 33 32.77 -3.75 7.20
CA ILE A 33 31.97 -4.63 8.06
C ILE A 33 31.00 -3.81 8.92
N GLU A 34 31.47 -2.75 9.57
CA GLU A 34 30.65 -1.90 10.43
C GLU A 34 29.51 -1.24 9.65
N THR A 35 29.80 -0.74 8.44
CA THR A 35 28.79 -0.18 7.54
C THR A 35 27.73 -1.22 7.18
N GLU A 36 28.13 -2.42 6.79
CA GLU A 36 27.20 -3.50 6.44
C GLU A 36 26.36 -3.97 7.62
N VAL A 37 26.93 -4.01 8.83
CA VAL A 37 26.18 -4.32 10.05
C VAL A 37 25.14 -3.24 10.32
N ARG A 38 25.50 -1.97 10.16
CA ARG A 38 24.56 -0.86 10.32
C ARG A 38 23.41 -0.95 9.32
N ASP A 39 23.72 -1.15 8.04
CA ASP A 39 22.70 -1.26 6.99
C ASP A 39 21.82 -2.50 7.15
N PHE A 40 22.37 -3.59 7.68
CA PHE A 40 21.58 -4.77 8.03
C PHE A 40 20.59 -4.47 9.16
N LEU A 41 21.05 -3.81 10.22
CA LEU A 41 20.19 -3.43 11.36
C LEU A 41 19.13 -2.42 10.96
N GLU A 42 19.48 -1.42 10.15
CA GLU A 42 18.54 -0.40 9.68
C GLU A 42 17.43 -1.04 8.85
N ARG A 43 17.77 -1.95 7.92
CA ARG A 43 16.78 -2.70 7.15
C ARG A 43 15.90 -3.59 8.01
N ALA A 44 16.48 -4.29 8.97
CA ALA A 44 15.73 -5.15 9.90
C ALA A 44 14.76 -4.32 10.75
N TYR A 45 15.22 -3.18 11.27
CA TYR A 45 14.40 -2.24 12.04
C TYR A 45 13.29 -1.65 11.19
N GLY A 46 13.60 -1.17 9.98
CA GLY A 46 12.62 -0.64 9.04
C GLY A 46 11.54 -1.66 8.72
N ASN A 47 11.93 -2.91 8.41
CA ASN A 47 11.01 -4.00 8.15
C ASN A 47 10.12 -4.30 9.37
N ALA A 48 10.72 -4.46 10.56
CA ALA A 48 9.96 -4.70 11.79
C ALA A 48 8.96 -3.57 12.07
N LYS A 49 9.40 -2.32 11.94
CA LYS A 49 8.54 -1.14 12.08
C LYS A 49 7.41 -1.16 11.07
N THR A 50 7.69 -1.43 9.79
CA THR A 50 6.66 -1.56 8.75
C THR A 50 5.63 -2.61 9.11
N ILE A 51 6.04 -3.84 9.46
CA ILE A 51 5.14 -4.93 9.86
C ILE A 51 4.26 -4.49 11.04
N LEU A 52 4.86 -3.93 12.09
CA LEU A 52 4.11 -3.48 13.27
C LEU A 52 3.13 -2.34 12.93
N THR A 53 3.51 -1.41 12.04
CA THR A 53 2.63 -0.33 11.60
C THR A 53 1.50 -0.80 10.69
N THR A 54 1.75 -1.77 9.82
CA THR A 54 0.73 -2.36 8.94
C THR A 54 -0.31 -3.14 9.76
N HIS A 55 0.12 -3.86 10.79
CA HIS A 55 -0.72 -4.71 11.63
C HIS A 55 -1.10 -4.07 12.98
N GLN A 56 -1.17 -2.74 13.09
CA GLN A 56 -1.49 -2.06 14.37
C GLN A 56 -2.80 -2.51 15.00
N LYS A 57 -3.84 -2.79 14.20
CA LYS A 57 -5.14 -3.24 14.71
C LYS A 57 -5.01 -4.58 15.44
N GLU A 58 -4.25 -5.51 14.88
CA GLU A 58 -3.98 -6.82 15.47
C GLU A 58 -3.10 -6.68 16.73
N LEU A 59 -2.09 -5.81 16.68
CA LEU A 59 -1.23 -5.51 17.83
C LEU A 59 -2.05 -4.99 19.02
N HIS A 60 -2.92 -4.00 18.80
CA HIS A 60 -3.78 -3.47 19.86
C HIS A 60 -4.77 -4.50 20.40
N ALA A 61 -5.30 -5.38 19.55
CA ALA A 61 -6.18 -6.46 19.99
C ALA A 61 -5.44 -7.48 20.87
N LEU A 62 -4.22 -7.87 20.48
CA LEU A 62 -3.38 -8.73 21.30
C LEU A 62 -2.98 -8.07 22.62
N ALA A 63 -2.62 -6.80 22.60
CA ALA A 63 -2.26 -6.06 23.80
C ALA A 63 -3.43 -6.02 24.80
N LYS A 64 -4.66 -5.79 24.33
CA LYS A 64 -5.86 -5.85 25.17
C LYS A 64 -6.10 -7.26 25.72
N ALA A 65 -6.01 -8.27 24.87
CA ALA A 65 -6.19 -9.66 25.30
C ALA A 65 -5.16 -10.09 26.35
N LEU A 66 -3.92 -9.58 26.28
CA LEU A 66 -2.88 -9.83 27.28
C LEU A 66 -3.07 -9.05 28.59
N LEU A 67 -3.79 -7.93 28.56
CA LEU A 67 -4.20 -7.23 29.79
C LEU A 67 -5.34 -7.96 30.51
N GLU A 68 -6.23 -8.60 29.76
CA GLU A 68 -7.33 -9.41 30.31
C GLU A 68 -6.85 -10.80 30.75
N HIS A 69 -5.92 -11.39 30.00
CA HIS A 69 -5.33 -12.70 30.26
C HIS A 69 -3.82 -12.59 30.36
N GLU A 70 -3.26 -12.89 31.54
CA GLU A 70 -1.81 -12.81 31.80
C GLU A 70 -0.95 -13.62 30.82
N THR A 71 -1.50 -14.72 30.27
CA THR A 71 -0.85 -15.53 29.26
C THR A 71 -1.83 -15.98 28.17
N LEU A 72 -1.33 -16.07 26.93
CA LEU A 72 -2.08 -16.58 25.78
C LEU A 72 -1.30 -17.71 25.11
N SER A 73 -2.00 -18.76 24.72
CA SER A 73 -1.43 -19.85 23.93
C SER A 73 -1.38 -19.49 22.43
N GLY A 74 -0.43 -20.06 21.69
CA GLY A 74 -0.26 -19.80 20.25
C GLY A 74 -1.52 -20.06 19.40
N ASN A 75 -2.36 -21.01 19.80
CA ASN A 75 -3.65 -21.27 19.13
C ASN A 75 -4.67 -20.14 19.37
N GLN A 76 -4.70 -19.58 20.59
CA GLN A 76 -5.58 -18.46 20.95
C GLN A 76 -5.16 -17.18 20.21
N ILE A 77 -3.85 -16.92 20.09
CA ILE A 77 -3.30 -15.79 19.33
C ILE A 77 -3.76 -15.85 17.87
N LYS A 78 -3.64 -17.02 17.22
CA LYS A 78 -4.08 -17.22 15.83
C LYS A 78 -5.58 -16.98 15.64
N ALA A 79 -6.39 -17.49 16.57
CA ALA A 79 -7.84 -17.30 16.53
C ALA A 79 -8.23 -15.81 16.68
N LEU A 80 -7.60 -15.10 17.60
CA LEU A 80 -7.81 -13.66 17.81
C LEU A 80 -7.43 -12.84 16.56
N LEU A 81 -6.27 -13.14 15.94
CA LEU A 81 -5.83 -12.47 14.72
C LEU A 81 -6.78 -12.71 13.54
N ALA A 82 -7.29 -13.94 13.39
CA ALA A 82 -8.25 -14.28 12.33
C ALA A 82 -9.58 -13.53 12.50
N GLN A 83 -10.05 -13.38 13.74
CA GLN A 83 -11.27 -12.62 14.06
C GLN A 83 -11.12 -11.13 13.74
N VAL A 84 -10.00 -10.51 14.16
CA VAL A 84 -9.73 -9.08 13.91
C VAL A 84 -9.62 -8.80 12.41
N ASN A 85 -8.94 -9.68 11.66
CA ASN A 85 -8.85 -9.55 10.21
C ASN A 85 -10.22 -9.67 9.52
N SER A 86 -11.06 -10.61 9.95
CA SER A 86 -12.41 -10.80 9.41
C SER A 86 -13.31 -9.60 9.68
N GLN A 87 -13.25 -9.01 10.87
CA GLN A 87 -13.98 -7.78 11.20
C GLN A 87 -13.48 -6.59 10.38
N SER A 88 -12.17 -6.46 10.17
CA SER A 88 -11.63 -5.39 9.32
C SER A 88 -12.12 -5.48 7.87
N LYS A 89 -12.30 -6.71 7.36
CA LYS A 89 -12.76 -6.96 5.98
C LYS A 89 -14.26 -6.74 5.83
N SER A 90 -15.04 -7.04 6.86
CA SER A 90 -16.48 -6.77 6.88
C SER A 90 -16.83 -5.27 6.84
N LEU A 91 -16.02 -4.39 7.45
CA LEU A 91 -16.25 -2.94 7.37
C LEU A 91 -15.89 -2.32 6.01
N SER A 92 -15.18 -3.06 5.14
CA SER A 92 -14.87 -2.64 3.77
C SER A 92 -15.86 -3.17 2.72
N ALA A 93 -16.79 -4.05 3.10
CA ALA A 93 -17.89 -4.49 2.25
C ALA A 93 -19.10 -3.58 2.51
N THR A 94 -19.28 -2.56 1.69
CA THR A 94 -20.48 -1.73 1.69
C THR A 94 -21.70 -2.62 1.45
N PRO A 95 -22.68 -2.69 2.35
CA PRO A 95 -23.99 -3.21 1.96
C PRO A 95 -24.61 -2.17 1.03
N GLN A 96 -24.72 -2.51 -0.26
CA GLN A 96 -25.60 -1.82 -1.20
C GLN A 96 -27.04 -2.01 -0.69
N LYS A 97 -27.47 -1.08 0.17
CA LYS A 97 -28.85 -0.92 0.60
C LYS A 97 -29.65 -0.36 -0.57
N SER A 98 -30.08 -1.22 -1.49
CA SER A 98 -31.16 -0.90 -2.41
C SER A 98 -32.47 -0.88 -1.62
N ALA A 99 -32.85 0.30 -1.13
CA ALA A 99 -34.20 0.59 -0.68
C ALA A 99 -34.88 1.49 -1.73
N ALA A 100 -35.76 0.87 -2.54
CA ALA A 100 -36.90 1.54 -3.19
C ALA A 100 -37.83 2.14 -2.10
N PRO A 101 -38.77 3.10 -2.35
CA PRO A 101 -39.56 3.29 -3.58
C PRO A 101 -39.82 4.76 -4.00
N THR A 102 -39.90 5.04 -5.29
CA THR A 102 -40.55 6.27 -5.78
C THR A 102 -42.03 5.99 -6.10
N PRO A 103 -42.97 6.87 -5.68
CA PRO A 103 -44.39 6.68 -5.93
C PRO A 103 -44.73 6.82 -7.44
N PRO A 104 -45.76 6.09 -7.93
CA PRO A 104 -46.13 6.07 -9.35
C PRO A 104 -46.79 7.39 -9.81
N PRO A 105 -46.77 7.67 -11.14
CA PRO A 105 -47.13 8.95 -11.73
C PRO A 105 -48.65 9.21 -11.79
N PRO A 106 -49.09 10.48 -11.93
CA PRO A 106 -50.50 10.85 -11.97
C PRO A 106 -51.16 10.52 -13.31
N SER A 107 -52.33 9.88 -13.25
CA SER A 107 -53.22 9.67 -14.41
C SER A 107 -53.95 10.98 -14.80
N PRO A 108 -54.17 11.26 -16.10
CA PRO A 108 -55.01 12.36 -16.60
C PRO A 108 -56.50 11.93 -16.72
N PRO A 109 -57.50 12.85 -16.75
CA PRO A 109 -57.93 13.41 -18.04
C PRO A 109 -58.48 14.86 -18.03
N SER A 110 -58.20 15.57 -19.12
CA SER A 110 -59.14 16.37 -19.93
C SER A 110 -60.04 17.42 -19.27
N THR A 111 -59.74 18.71 -19.50
CA THR A 111 -60.60 19.60 -20.30
C THR A 111 -59.87 20.89 -20.68
N ALA A 112 -60.02 21.23 -21.96
CA ALA A 112 -60.04 22.56 -22.54
C ALA A 112 -58.72 23.37 -22.66
N ALA A 113 -58.41 23.65 -23.93
CA ALA A 113 -57.79 24.88 -24.43
C ALA A 113 -56.30 25.05 -24.11
N SER A 114 -55.43 25.48 -25.03
CA SER A 114 -55.52 25.90 -26.42
C SER A 114 -54.08 26.27 -26.76
N ALA A 115 -53.64 26.01 -28.00
CA ALA A 115 -52.53 26.69 -28.67
C ALA A 115 -51.13 26.50 -28.04
N ALA A 116 -50.05 26.28 -28.75
CA ALA A 116 -49.77 26.21 -30.17
C ALA A 116 -48.30 25.73 -30.25
N ALA A 117 -47.93 25.18 -31.41
CA ALA A 117 -46.64 25.42 -32.07
C ALA A 117 -45.35 25.23 -31.25
N ALA A 118 -44.34 24.48 -31.68
CA ALA A 118 -44.03 23.88 -32.96
C ALA A 118 -42.64 23.23 -32.83
N ALA A 119 -42.36 22.31 -33.75
CA ALA A 119 -41.06 22.08 -34.37
C ALA A 119 -39.88 21.69 -33.46
N ALA A 120 -39.45 20.42 -33.42
CA ALA A 120 -38.75 19.68 -34.47
C ALA A 120 -37.24 19.96 -34.55
N ALA A 121 -36.51 18.85 -34.72
CA ALA A 121 -35.23 18.73 -35.43
C ALA A 121 -33.98 19.32 -34.74
N ALA A 122 -32.77 18.75 -34.81
CA ALA A 122 -32.25 17.52 -35.41
C ALA A 122 -30.75 17.42 -35.07
N ALA A 123 -30.20 16.20 -35.23
CA ALA A 123 -28.90 15.88 -35.85
C ALA A 123 -27.59 16.37 -35.16
N ALA A 124 -26.71 15.46 -34.73
CA ALA A 124 -25.64 14.81 -35.53
C ALA A 124 -24.45 15.77 -35.82
N ALA A 125 -23.16 15.43 -35.84
CA ALA A 125 -22.35 14.22 -35.68
C ALA A 125 -20.87 14.66 -35.74
N ALA A 126 -19.94 13.75 -35.38
CA ALA A 126 -18.60 13.57 -35.98
C ALA A 126 -17.57 14.72 -35.85
N ALA A 127 -16.26 14.57 -36.03
CA ALA A 127 -15.24 13.52 -35.99
C ALA A 127 -13.91 14.21 -36.39
N ALA A 128 -12.75 13.67 -35.97
CA ALA A 128 -11.42 13.88 -36.56
C ALA A 128 -10.84 15.32 -36.48
N ALA A 129 -9.55 15.64 -36.62
CA ALA A 129 -8.31 14.95 -36.97
C ALA A 129 -7.15 15.84 -36.44
N ALA A 130 -6.03 15.28 -36.00
CA ALA A 130 -4.71 15.37 -36.65
C ALA A 130 -4.20 16.78 -37.06
N ALA A 131 -2.99 17.16 -36.57
CA ALA A 131 -1.80 17.46 -37.39
C ALA A 131 -0.85 18.57 -36.81
N LYS A 132 0.45 18.22 -36.82
CA LYS A 132 1.65 18.99 -37.27
C LYS A 132 2.43 19.96 -36.35
N GLY A 133 3.76 19.84 -36.51
CA GLY A 133 4.85 20.80 -36.20
C GLY A 133 5.82 20.25 -35.14
N GLN A 134 6.98 19.63 -35.40
CA GLN A 134 8.11 19.84 -36.33
C GLN A 134 8.92 21.13 -36.09
N GLY A 135 10.21 20.98 -35.73
CA GLY A 135 11.25 22.02 -35.67
C GLY A 135 12.28 21.71 -34.57
N VAL A 136 13.36 20.96 -34.80
CA VAL A 136 14.66 21.35 -35.39
C VAL A 136 15.39 22.45 -34.60
N ALA A 137 16.55 22.09 -34.00
CA ALA A 137 17.86 22.78 -34.08
C ALA A 137 18.70 22.69 -32.78
N GLN A 138 19.69 21.79 -32.78
CA GLN A 138 21.07 22.09 -32.32
C GLN A 138 21.83 22.71 -33.54
N PRO A 139 23.04 23.35 -33.46
CA PRO A 139 24.15 23.02 -32.54
C PRO A 139 25.14 24.17 -32.14
N VAL A 140 26.17 23.78 -31.37
CA VAL A 140 27.54 24.33 -31.14
C VAL A 140 27.77 25.76 -30.62
N GLY A 141 28.71 25.88 -29.66
CA GLY A 141 29.41 27.13 -29.37
C GLY A 141 30.21 27.13 -28.06
N SER A 142 31.47 26.68 -28.16
CA SER A 142 32.68 26.98 -27.36
C SER A 142 32.69 26.85 -25.85
#